data_AF-A0A4Q7CME9-F1
#
_entry.id   AF-A0A4Q7CME9-F1
#
_cell.length_a   1.000
_cell.length_b   1.000
_cell.length_c   1.000
_cell.angle_alpha   90.00
_cell.angle_beta   90.00
_cell.angle_gamma   90.00
#
_symmetry.space_group_name_H-M   'P 1'
#
loop_
_entity.id
_entity.type
_entity.pdbx_description
1 polymer ?
#
loop_
_entity_poly.entity_id
_entity_poly.type
_entity_poly.pdbx_seq_one_letter_code
_entity_poly.pdbx_strand_id
1 'polypeptide(L)'
;MSHPTEILHNISVFQTSQSPFMQHIGEVITSPFVSLILTCIIFLGFLYQLYSKRTNFAGIIAALSLLILFLGYLIQGEVSLISIGLFIIGVILLIIEFFVVGAIIGIIGIILITISIIMLGDNLLWMLINVVIAFILSIIEWVILVKGFNKKISLFVKVILRDSTTSEAGYTSHDDRSNLVGQTAE
;
A
#
# COMPACT_ATOMS: atom_id res chain seq x y z
N MET A 1 -31.87 13.91 -28.99
CA MET A 1 -31.14 14.90 -28.17
C MET A 1 -30.29 14.13 -27.17
N SER A 2 -29.33 13.38 -27.68
CA SER A 2 -28.34 12.61 -26.91
C SER A 2 -27.06 13.44 -26.89
N HIS A 3 -26.44 13.58 -25.73
CA HIS A 3 -24.99 13.71 -25.47
C HIS A 3 -24.73 14.51 -24.18
N PRO A 4 -24.86 13.86 -23.02
CA PRO A 4 -23.97 14.08 -21.88
C PRO A 4 -22.88 13.00 -21.79
N THR A 5 -23.00 11.89 -22.52
CA THR A 5 -22.14 10.70 -22.40
C THR A 5 -20.80 10.82 -23.12
N GLU A 6 -20.64 11.77 -24.05
CA GLU A 6 -19.35 11.98 -24.75
C GLU A 6 -18.31 12.69 -23.89
N ILE A 7 -18.73 13.43 -22.84
CA ILE A 7 -17.80 14.13 -21.95
C ILE A 7 -17.08 13.15 -21.01
N LEU A 8 -17.63 11.94 -20.80
CA LEU A 8 -17.00 10.91 -19.98
C LEU A 8 -16.01 10.02 -20.75
N HIS A 9 -16.02 10.05 -22.08
CA HIS A 9 -15.30 9.08 -22.92
C HIS A 9 -14.20 9.70 -23.81
N ASN A 10 -13.84 10.97 -23.62
CA ASN A 10 -12.87 11.57 -24.51
C ASN A 10 -11.83 12.41 -23.75
N ILE A 11 -10.78 11.74 -23.28
CA ILE A 11 -9.47 12.37 -23.10
C ILE A 11 -8.65 12.24 -24.40
N SER A 12 -9.29 12.40 -25.56
CA SER A 12 -8.61 12.49 -26.86
C SER A 12 -7.78 13.77 -27.01
N VAL A 13 -7.86 14.70 -26.05
CA VAL A 13 -7.13 15.97 -26.05
C VAL A 13 -5.62 15.81 -25.86
N PHE A 14 -5.13 14.64 -25.40
CA PHE A 14 -3.68 14.41 -25.24
C PHE A 14 -2.99 13.67 -26.40
N GLN A 15 -3.71 13.16 -27.39
CA GLN A 15 -3.09 12.36 -28.47
C GLN A 15 -2.36 13.19 -29.53
N THR A 16 -2.66 14.49 -29.68
CA THR A 16 -2.16 15.28 -30.82
C THR A 16 -0.80 15.95 -30.62
N SER A 17 -0.17 15.83 -29.44
CA SER A 17 1.03 16.62 -29.10
C SER A 17 2.13 15.86 -28.35
N GLN A 18 2.12 14.52 -28.34
CA GLN A 18 3.15 13.75 -27.64
C GLN A 18 4.35 13.47 -28.55
N SER A 19 5.56 13.54 -28.00
CA SER A 19 6.76 13.21 -28.75
C SER A 19 6.82 11.70 -29.03
N PRO A 20 7.41 11.27 -30.17
CA PRO A 20 7.55 9.84 -30.49
C PRO A 20 8.26 9.04 -29.38
N PHE A 21 9.15 9.68 -28.64
CA PHE A 21 9.84 9.07 -27.49
C PHE A 21 8.89 8.80 -26.32
N MET A 22 8.01 9.75 -25.99
CA MET A 22 7.04 9.57 -24.90
C MET A 22 6.06 8.46 -25.22
N GLN A 23 5.58 8.40 -26.47
CA GLN A 23 4.69 7.34 -26.94
C GLN A 23 5.34 5.95 -26.84
N HIS A 24 6.61 5.83 -27.26
CA HIS A 24 7.33 4.56 -27.14
C HIS A 24 7.53 4.12 -25.68
N ILE A 25 7.78 5.06 -24.76
CA ILE A 25 7.83 4.75 -23.31
C ILE A 25 6.48 4.25 -22.81
N GLY A 26 5.39 4.91 -23.20
CA GLY A 26 4.03 4.48 -22.88
C GLY A 26 3.77 3.05 -23.32
N GLU A 27 4.06 2.74 -24.59
CA GLU A 27 3.90 1.40 -25.18
C GLU A 27 4.71 0.32 -24.44
N VAL A 28 5.95 0.63 -24.05
CA VAL A 28 6.79 -0.31 -23.29
C VAL A 28 6.18 -0.60 -21.93
N ILE A 29 5.74 0.44 -21.20
CA ILE A 29 5.18 0.29 -19.85
C ILE A 29 3.84 -0.45 -19.88
N THR A 30 2.96 -0.14 -20.83
CA THR A 30 1.64 -0.78 -20.96
C THR A 30 1.69 -2.14 -21.66
N SER A 31 2.86 -2.57 -22.15
CA SER A 31 2.99 -3.92 -22.69
C SER A 31 2.57 -4.99 -21.67
N PRO A 32 1.93 -6.10 -22.09
CA PRO A 32 1.38 -7.10 -21.16
C PRO A 32 2.41 -7.67 -20.19
N PHE A 33 3.65 -7.88 -20.65
CA PHE A 33 4.72 -8.42 -19.83
C PHE A 33 5.25 -7.40 -18.82
N VAL A 34 5.47 -6.14 -19.22
CA VAL A 34 6.03 -5.12 -18.33
C VAL A 34 5.00 -4.69 -17.29
N SER A 35 3.75 -4.47 -17.71
CA SER A 35 2.65 -4.12 -16.79
C SER A 35 2.41 -5.22 -15.75
N LEU A 36 2.51 -6.50 -16.13
CA LEU A 36 2.47 -7.62 -15.19
C LEU A 36 3.61 -7.55 -14.17
N ILE A 37 4.85 -7.38 -14.63
CA ILE A 37 6.03 -7.29 -13.77
C ILE A 37 5.88 -6.12 -12.79
N LEU A 38 5.47 -4.94 -13.26
CA LEU A 38 5.22 -3.78 -12.41
C LEU A 38 4.14 -4.09 -11.37
N THR A 39 3.03 -4.70 -11.78
CA THR A 39 1.93 -5.08 -10.86
C THR A 39 2.43 -6.04 -9.78
N CYS A 40 3.25 -7.03 -10.13
CA CYS A 40 3.88 -7.92 -9.16
C CYS A 40 4.79 -7.17 -8.19
N ILE A 41 5.65 -6.26 -8.68
CA ILE A 41 6.57 -5.47 -7.83
C ILE A 41 5.78 -4.60 -6.84
N ILE A 42 4.68 -3.99 -7.29
CA ILE A 42 3.78 -3.18 -6.46
C ILE A 42 3.24 -4.03 -5.29
N PHE A 43 2.62 -5.16 -5.62
CA PHE A 43 1.98 -6.02 -4.63
C PHE A 43 2.98 -6.63 -3.63
N LEU A 44 4.09 -7.18 -4.14
CA LEU A 44 5.13 -7.79 -3.29
C LEU A 44 5.83 -6.73 -2.42
N GLY A 45 6.25 -5.61 -3.02
CA GLY A 45 6.98 -4.60 -2.27
C GLY A 45 6.13 -3.92 -1.20
N PHE A 46 4.84 -3.65 -1.45
CA PHE A 46 3.93 -3.13 -0.42
C PHE A 46 3.62 -4.17 0.66
N LEU A 47 3.44 -5.45 0.29
CA LEU A 47 3.27 -6.51 1.27
C LEU A 47 4.50 -6.62 2.19
N TYR A 48 5.70 -6.65 1.62
CA TYR A 48 6.95 -6.66 2.39
C TYR A 48 7.08 -5.42 3.31
N GLN A 49 6.67 -4.25 2.80
CA GLN A 49 6.67 -3.00 3.55
C GLN A 49 5.75 -3.06 4.78
N LEU A 50 4.61 -3.76 4.72
CA LEU A 50 3.68 -3.93 5.83
C LEU A 50 4.31 -4.63 7.05
N TYR A 51 5.26 -5.53 6.82
CA TYR A 51 6.01 -6.25 7.86
C TYR A 51 7.25 -5.51 8.35
N SER A 52 7.56 -4.33 7.81
CA SER A 52 8.77 -3.56 8.14
C SER A 52 8.48 -2.38 9.06
N LYS A 53 9.34 -2.16 10.07
CA LYS A 53 9.18 -1.06 11.05
C LYS A 53 9.39 0.33 10.45
N ARG A 54 10.19 0.42 9.39
CA ARG A 54 10.51 1.65 8.66
C ARG A 54 10.29 1.43 7.17
N THR A 55 10.12 2.53 6.44
CA THR A 55 10.14 2.50 4.98
C THR A 55 11.47 1.91 4.51
N ASN A 56 11.38 0.84 3.72
CA ASN A 56 12.52 0.12 3.18
C ASN A 56 12.59 0.33 1.66
N PHE A 57 13.67 -0.16 1.04
CA PHE A 57 13.83 -0.05 -0.41
C PHE A 57 12.70 -0.72 -1.20
N ALA A 58 12.17 -1.86 -0.74
CA ALA A 58 11.08 -2.56 -1.44
C ALA A 58 9.79 -1.73 -1.49
N GLY A 59 9.44 -1.02 -0.40
CA GLY A 59 8.30 -0.12 -0.37
C GLY A 59 8.47 1.09 -1.28
N ILE A 60 9.69 1.65 -1.35
CA ILE A 60 9.99 2.76 -2.28
C ILE A 60 9.89 2.28 -3.73
N ILE A 61 10.44 1.12 -4.04
CA ILE A 61 10.37 0.53 -5.38
C ILE A 61 8.91 0.24 -5.76
N ALA A 62 8.10 -0.31 -4.87
CA ALA A 62 6.67 -0.54 -5.11
C ALA A 62 5.92 0.77 -5.39
N ALA A 63 6.17 1.83 -4.61
CA ALA A 63 5.55 3.12 -4.84
C ALA A 63 5.97 3.75 -6.17
N LEU A 64 7.25 3.62 -6.55
CA LEU A 64 7.73 4.07 -7.86
C LEU A 64 7.13 3.25 -9.00
N SER A 65 7.05 1.92 -8.88
CA SER A 65 6.42 1.06 -9.88
C SER A 65 4.94 1.39 -10.05
N LEU A 66 4.22 1.68 -8.96
CA LEU A 66 2.84 2.13 -9.00
C LEU A 66 2.69 3.46 -9.75
N LEU A 67 3.56 4.43 -9.47
CA LEU A 67 3.59 5.70 -10.17
C LEU A 67 3.89 5.53 -11.67
N ILE A 68 4.91 4.72 -12.01
CA ILE A 68 5.30 4.45 -13.40
C ILE A 68 4.16 3.75 -14.15
N LEU A 69 3.48 2.79 -13.52
CA LEU A 69 2.34 2.09 -14.12
C LEU A 69 1.24 3.10 -14.52
N PHE A 70 0.80 3.95 -13.58
CA PHE A 70 -0.20 4.98 -13.85
C PHE A 70 0.24 5.98 -14.92
N LEU A 71 1.51 6.41 -14.88
CA LEU A 71 2.06 7.31 -15.91
C LEU A 71 2.07 6.66 -17.29
N GLY A 72 2.43 5.38 -17.40
CA GLY A 72 2.42 4.65 -18.67
C GLY A 72 1.04 4.62 -19.31
N TYR A 73 0.02 4.23 -18.55
CA TYR A 73 -1.36 4.24 -19.05
C TYR A 73 -1.86 5.65 -19.34
N LEU A 74 -1.45 6.66 -18.56
CA LEU A 74 -1.83 8.06 -18.78
C LEU A 74 -1.25 8.58 -20.09
N ILE A 75 0.02 8.26 -20.39
CA ILE A 75 0.68 8.60 -21.65
C ILE A 75 -0.06 7.96 -22.84
N GLN A 76 -0.51 6.71 -22.69
CA GLN A 76 -1.29 6.00 -23.71
C GLN A 76 -2.73 6.50 -23.84
N GLY A 77 -3.21 7.33 -22.90
CA GLY A 77 -4.57 7.85 -22.91
C GLY A 77 -5.65 6.84 -22.55
N GLU A 78 -5.27 5.66 -22.03
CA GLU A 78 -6.20 4.58 -21.65
C GLU A 78 -6.81 4.79 -20.25
N VAL A 79 -6.29 5.74 -19.47
CA VAL A 79 -6.72 5.97 -18.08
C VAL A 79 -8.08 6.67 -18.03
N SER A 80 -9.04 6.01 -17.38
CA SER A 80 -10.34 6.62 -17.05
C SER A 80 -10.25 7.60 -15.85
N LEU A 81 -11.07 8.65 -15.87
CA LEU A 81 -11.23 9.53 -14.69
C LEU A 81 -11.70 8.77 -13.44
N ILE A 82 -12.47 7.69 -13.63
CA ILE A 82 -12.97 6.85 -12.55
C ILE A 82 -11.81 6.12 -11.86
N SER A 83 -10.88 5.55 -12.62
CA SER A 83 -9.73 4.85 -12.03
C SER A 83 -8.83 5.83 -11.27
N ILE A 84 -8.57 7.03 -11.81
CA ILE A 84 -7.85 8.09 -11.07
C ILE A 84 -8.58 8.48 -9.78
N GLY A 85 -9.90 8.68 -9.84
CA GLY A 85 -10.71 9.01 -8.67
C GLY A 85 -10.62 7.94 -7.58
N LEU A 86 -10.79 6.67 -7.95
CA LEU A 86 -10.65 5.54 -7.03
C LEU A 86 -9.25 5.44 -6.42
N PHE A 87 -8.21 5.71 -7.21
CA PHE A 87 -6.83 5.73 -6.73
C PHE A 87 -6.63 6.80 -5.65
N ILE A 88 -7.01 8.05 -5.96
CA ILE A 88 -6.83 9.18 -5.06
C ILE A 88 -7.61 8.96 -3.76
N ILE A 89 -8.88 8.55 -3.85
CA ILE A 89 -9.69 8.24 -2.67
C ILE A 89 -9.04 7.11 -1.86
N GLY A 90 -8.61 6.04 -2.51
CA GLY A 90 -7.95 4.91 -1.83
C GLY A 90 -6.67 5.32 -1.10
N VAL A 91 -5.83 6.16 -1.71
CA VAL A 91 -4.62 6.71 -1.08
C VAL A 91 -4.97 7.60 0.10
N ILE A 92 -5.98 8.47 -0.03
CA ILE A 92 -6.46 9.31 1.08
C ILE A 92 -6.93 8.45 2.26
N LEU A 93 -7.70 7.38 2.00
CA LEU A 93 -8.13 6.45 3.05
C LEU A 93 -6.95 5.77 3.73
N LEU A 94 -5.93 5.36 2.99
CA LEU A 94 -4.69 4.82 3.57
C LEU A 94 -3.94 5.84 4.42
N ILE A 95 -3.92 7.11 4.02
CA ILE A 95 -3.29 8.18 4.82
C ILE A 95 -4.08 8.42 6.11
N ILE A 96 -5.42 8.45 6.03
CA ILE A 96 -6.31 8.62 7.18
C ILE A 96 -6.12 7.48 8.20
N GLU A 97 -5.90 6.25 7.75
CA GLU A 97 -5.65 5.10 8.63
C GLU A 97 -4.45 5.33 9.56
N PHE A 98 -3.43 6.12 9.19
CA PHE A 98 -2.33 6.42 10.11
C PHE A 98 -2.77 7.20 11.37
N PHE A 99 -3.94 7.85 11.32
CA PHE A 99 -4.51 8.61 12.43
C PHE A 99 -5.61 7.86 13.17
N VAL A 100 -6.16 6.77 12.59
CA VAL A 100 -7.28 6.01 13.15
C VAL A 100 -6.79 4.65 13.61
N VAL A 101 -7.17 4.22 14.81
CA VAL A 101 -6.86 2.87 15.30
C VAL A 101 -7.95 1.90 14.82
N GLY A 102 -7.64 1.01 13.87
CA GLY A 102 -8.62 -0.03 13.51
C GLY A 102 -8.35 -0.88 12.26
N ALA A 103 -7.40 -0.52 11.40
CA ALA A 103 -7.09 -1.13 10.09
C ALA A 103 -8.22 -1.17 9.05
N ILE A 104 -9.47 -0.87 9.44
CA ILE A 104 -10.66 -0.98 8.59
C ILE A 104 -10.61 0.00 7.42
N ILE A 105 -10.25 1.25 7.69
CA ILE A 105 -10.23 2.31 6.66
C ILE A 105 -9.10 2.03 5.67
N GLY A 106 -7.95 1.59 6.17
CA GLY A 106 -6.81 1.18 5.36
C GLY A 106 -7.12 0.02 4.43
N ILE A 107 -7.84 -1.01 4.90
CA ILE A 107 -8.24 -2.16 4.05
C ILE A 107 -9.15 -1.69 2.91
N ILE A 108 -10.12 -0.83 3.19
CA ILE A 108 -10.98 -0.25 2.15
C ILE A 108 -10.13 0.54 1.15
N GLY A 109 -9.16 1.33 1.63
CA GLY A 109 -8.22 2.05 0.77
C GLY A 109 -7.43 1.14 -0.18
N ILE A 110 -6.91 0.01 0.32
CA ILE A 110 -6.19 -0.99 -0.49
C ILE A 110 -7.10 -1.60 -1.56
N ILE A 111 -8.35 -1.91 -1.20
CA ILE A 111 -9.35 -2.45 -2.15
C ILE A 111 -9.62 -1.43 -3.26
N LEU A 112 -9.83 -0.15 -2.92
CA LEU A 112 -10.05 0.91 -3.91
C LEU A 112 -8.85 1.10 -4.85
N ILE A 113 -7.62 1.06 -4.31
CA ILE A 113 -6.40 1.14 -5.13
C ILE A 113 -6.30 -0.07 -6.06
N THR A 114 -6.64 -1.27 -5.57
CA THR A 114 -6.62 -2.48 -6.39
C THR A 114 -7.66 -2.42 -7.51
N ILE A 115 -8.89 -1.99 -7.22
CA ILE A 115 -9.93 -1.78 -8.25
C ILE A 115 -9.48 -0.72 -9.25
N SER A 116 -8.85 0.35 -8.79
CA SER A 116 -8.29 1.38 -9.66
C SER A 116 -7.26 0.81 -10.65
N ILE A 117 -6.34 -0.03 -10.18
CA ILE A 117 -5.37 -0.73 -11.05
C ILE A 117 -6.09 -1.62 -12.06
N ILE A 118 -7.12 -2.36 -11.66
CA ILE A 118 -7.90 -3.21 -12.59
C ILE A 118 -8.56 -2.36 -13.68
N MET A 119 -9.00 -1.14 -13.36
CA MET A 119 -9.67 -0.21 -14.28
C MET A 119 -8.72 0.73 -15.03
N LEU A 120 -7.40 0.52 -14.96
CA LEU A 120 -6.42 1.50 -15.44
C LEU A 120 -6.20 1.48 -16.96
N GLY A 121 -6.35 0.32 -17.60
CA GLY A 121 -6.18 0.15 -19.05
C GLY A 121 -7.45 -0.29 -19.75
N ASP A 122 -7.46 -0.19 -21.08
CA ASP A 122 -8.65 -0.50 -21.90
C ASP A 122 -9.06 -1.98 -21.80
N ASN A 123 -8.08 -2.87 -21.62
CA ASN A 123 -8.34 -4.29 -21.47
C ASN A 123 -8.43 -4.72 -20.00
N LEU A 124 -9.65 -4.64 -19.45
CA LEU A 124 -9.96 -5.05 -18.08
C LEU A 124 -9.57 -6.49 -17.77
N LEU A 125 -9.66 -7.42 -18.73
CA LEU A 125 -9.31 -8.83 -18.51
C LEU A 125 -7.80 -8.98 -18.28
N TRP A 126 -6.96 -8.31 -19.07
CA TRP A 126 -5.50 -8.35 -18.86
C TRP A 126 -5.10 -7.73 -17.52
N MET A 127 -5.68 -6.59 -17.16
CA MET A 127 -5.40 -5.94 -15.88
C MET A 127 -5.85 -6.80 -14.69
N LEU A 128 -7.00 -7.46 -14.80
CA LEU A 128 -7.46 -8.42 -13.79
C LEU A 128 -6.50 -9.61 -13.66
N ILE A 129 -6.05 -10.19 -14.77
CA ILE A 129 -5.09 -11.30 -14.76
C ILE A 129 -3.78 -10.87 -14.07
N ASN A 130 -3.28 -9.67 -14.38
CA ASN A 130 -2.08 -9.12 -13.74
C ASN A 130 -2.22 -9.04 -12.22
N VAL A 131 -3.34 -8.50 -11.75
CA VAL A 131 -3.64 -8.39 -10.31
C VAL A 131 -3.77 -9.77 -9.67
N VAL A 132 -4.44 -10.73 -10.32
CA VAL A 132 -4.58 -12.10 -9.78
C VAL A 132 -3.22 -12.79 -9.65
N ILE A 133 -2.36 -12.70 -10.67
CA ILE A 133 -1.02 -13.29 -10.63
C ILE A 133 -0.19 -12.64 -9.52
N ALA A 134 -0.20 -11.31 -9.46
CA ALA A 134 0.51 -10.55 -8.43
C ALA A 134 0.01 -10.92 -7.02
N PHE A 135 -1.31 -11.07 -6.84
CA PHE A 135 -1.91 -11.46 -5.57
C PHE A 135 -1.51 -12.89 -5.15
N ILE A 136 -1.48 -13.84 -6.08
CA ILE A 136 -0.99 -15.21 -5.79
C ILE A 136 0.47 -15.17 -5.34
N LEU A 137 1.33 -14.41 -6.02
CA LEU A 137 2.73 -14.26 -5.63
C LEU A 137 2.87 -13.58 -4.26
N SER A 138 2.04 -12.59 -3.96
CA SER A 138 1.97 -11.97 -2.63
C SER A 138 1.54 -12.95 -1.55
N ILE A 139 0.60 -13.86 -1.81
CA ILE A 139 0.25 -14.91 -0.83
C ILE A 139 1.46 -15.79 -0.54
N ILE A 140 2.22 -16.18 -1.58
CA ILE A 140 3.45 -16.98 -1.42
C ILE A 140 4.47 -16.22 -0.58
N GLU A 141 4.72 -14.95 -0.89
CA GLU A 141 5.62 -14.09 -0.11
C GLU A 141 5.14 -13.95 1.35
N TRP A 142 3.85 -13.74 1.56
CA TRP A 142 3.25 -13.63 2.89
C TRP A 142 3.52 -14.87 3.73
N VAL A 143 3.31 -16.06 3.15
CA VAL A 143 3.60 -17.34 3.81
C VAL A 143 5.08 -17.44 4.17
N ILE A 144 5.99 -17.03 3.28
CA ILE A 144 7.44 -17.02 3.55
C ILE A 144 7.78 -16.07 4.70
N LEU A 145 7.21 -14.86 4.73
CA LEU A 145 7.49 -13.85 5.77
C LEU A 145 6.99 -14.29 7.15
N VAL A 146 5.78 -14.85 7.22
CA VAL A 146 5.16 -15.26 8.48
C VAL A 146 5.77 -16.58 8.98
N LYS A 147 5.88 -17.60 8.13
CA LYS A 147 6.31 -18.95 8.53
C LYS A 147 7.83 -19.12 8.52
N GLY A 148 8.53 -18.46 7.59
CA GLY A 148 9.99 -18.56 7.47
C GLY A 148 10.72 -17.64 8.43
N PHE A 149 10.27 -16.39 8.56
CA PHE A 149 10.99 -15.35 9.33
C PHE A 149 10.31 -14.94 10.64
N ASN A 150 9.16 -15.53 10.99
CA ASN A 150 8.37 -15.18 12.18
C ASN A 150 8.10 -13.66 12.29
N LYS A 151 7.99 -12.95 11.16
CA LYS A 151 7.74 -11.50 11.16
C LYS A 151 6.31 -11.24 11.60
N LYS A 152 6.14 -10.30 12.53
CA LYS A 152 4.84 -9.75 12.94
C LYS A 152 4.63 -8.41 12.25
N ILE A 153 3.39 -8.12 11.85
CA ILE A 153 3.03 -6.83 11.25
C ILE A 153 3.40 -5.71 12.23
N SER A 154 4.31 -4.84 11.81
CA SER A 154 4.88 -3.81 12.69
C SER A 154 3.89 -2.69 13.02
N LEU A 155 2.88 -2.46 12.18
CA LEU A 155 1.91 -1.38 12.36
C LEU A 155 1.10 -1.53 13.66
N PHE A 156 0.95 -2.75 14.18
CA PHE A 156 0.19 -3.03 15.40
C PHE A 156 1.03 -3.05 16.69
N VAL A 157 2.36 -2.92 16.60
CA VAL A 157 3.25 -3.03 17.78
C VAL A 157 3.23 -1.75 18.65
N LYS A 158 2.71 -0.64 18.13
CA LYS A 158 2.79 0.67 18.81
C LYS A 158 1.65 0.98 19.80
N VAL A 159 0.68 0.09 19.98
CA VAL A 159 -0.50 0.35 20.83
C VAL A 159 -0.43 -0.37 22.20
N ILE A 160 0.65 -1.10 22.46
CA ILE A 160 0.92 -1.61 23.79
C ILE A 160 2.33 -1.16 24.14
N LEU A 161 2.44 -0.17 25.04
CA LEU A 161 3.63 -0.09 25.88
C LEU A 161 3.70 -1.44 26.61
N ARG A 162 4.50 -2.36 26.08
CA ARG A 162 4.86 -3.61 26.76
C ARG A 162 6.02 -3.39 27.74
N ASP A 163 6.30 -2.14 28.11
CA ASP A 163 6.86 -1.87 29.43
C ASP A 163 5.71 -2.03 30.42
N SER A 164 5.35 -3.28 30.69
CA SER A 164 4.84 -3.60 31.99
C SER A 164 5.95 -3.20 32.96
N THR A 165 5.71 -2.15 33.73
CA THR A 165 6.39 -1.89 35.00
C THR A 165 6.11 -3.07 35.93
N THR A 166 6.67 -4.23 35.62
CA THR A 166 6.55 -5.42 36.45
C THR A 166 7.60 -5.28 37.54
N SER A 167 7.17 -5.48 38.78
CA SER A 167 8.01 -5.40 39.99
C SER A 167 9.24 -6.33 39.96
N GLU A 168 9.32 -7.24 38.98
CA GLU A 168 10.46 -8.11 38.66
C GLU A 168 11.67 -7.34 38.08
N ALA A 169 11.47 -6.14 37.51
CA ALA A 169 12.53 -5.26 37.03
C ALA A 169 13.07 -4.29 38.12
N GLY A 170 12.65 -4.45 39.38
CA GLY A 170 13.13 -3.64 40.50
C GLY A 170 12.52 -2.25 40.64
N TYR A 171 11.52 -1.91 39.83
CA TYR A 171 10.73 -0.69 40.02
C TYR A 171 9.67 -0.93 41.10
N THR A 172 10.04 -0.65 42.35
CA THR A 172 9.09 -0.51 43.44
C THR A 172 8.73 0.98 43.54
N SER A 173 7.44 1.31 43.56
CA SER A 173 6.96 2.69 43.74
C SER A 173 7.14 3.21 45.17
N HIS A 174 7.77 2.40 46.03
CA HIS A 174 7.95 2.66 47.44
C HIS A 174 9.27 2.06 47.90
N ASP A 175 10.10 2.84 48.60
CA ASP A 175 11.28 2.31 49.27
C ASP A 175 10.83 1.20 50.24
N ASP A 176 11.45 0.01 50.14
CA ASP A 176 11.20 -1.08 51.08
C ASP A 176 11.65 -0.66 52.48
N ARG A 177 10.68 -0.27 53.31
CA ARG A 177 10.89 0.20 54.70
C ARG A 177 10.67 -0.91 55.73
N SER A 178 10.82 -2.17 55.33
CA SER A 178 10.80 -3.33 56.22
C SER A 178 11.80 -3.22 57.38
N ASN A 179 12.91 -2.48 57.20
CA ASN A 179 13.88 -2.17 58.26
C ASN A 179 13.30 -1.32 59.42
N LEU A 180 12.23 -0.57 59.20
CA LEU A 180 11.59 0.26 60.23
C LEU A 180 10.56 -0.51 61.07
N VAL A 181 10.27 -1.77 60.71
CA VAL A 181 9.34 -2.60 61.46
C VAL A 181 9.95 -2.95 62.82
N GLY A 182 9.37 -2.42 63.89
CA GLY A 182 9.84 -2.63 65.28
C GLY A 182 10.81 -1.58 65.81
N GLN A 183 11.14 -0.55 65.02
CA GLN A 183 11.88 0.61 65.54
C GLN A 183 10.90 1.63 66.13
N THR A 184 11.22 2.15 67.31
CA THR A 184 10.47 3.25 67.93
C THR A 184 11.01 4.56 67.37
N ALA A 185 10.12 5.42 66.87
CA ALA A 185 10.50 6.78 66.49
C ALA A 185 10.83 7.59 67.75
N GLU A 186 11.96 8.29 67.74
CA GLU A 186 12.22 9.41 68.66
C GLU A 186 11.49 10.68 68.20
#